data_AF-A0A350DLD4-F1
#
_entry.id   AF-A0A350DLD4-F1
#
_cell.length_a   1.000
_cell.length_b   1.000
_cell.length_c   1.000
_cell.angle_alpha   90.00
_cell.angle_beta   90.00
_cell.angle_gamma   90.00
#
_symmetry.space_group_name_H-M   'P 1'
#
loop_
_entity.id
_entity.type
_entity.pdbx_description
1 polymer ?
#
loop_
_entity_poly.entity_id
_entity_poly.type
_entity_poly.pdbx_seq_one_letter_code
_entity_poly.pdbx_strand_id
1 'polypeptide(L)'
;MTINNQENIKQENIKQKNESNIDKSINADAKATIVNPDLALAAAAQAQQDNAASNEQNDKAVPSIANSKVKDASQFGKVAVICGGSSNERSVSLDSGAAVLKALQNKGVDATHFDPKDQDITELRKFDRVFNVLHGRGGEDGLLQGVLQWFNIPQTGSGILASALGMDKVRTKQLWQGCGLSTAPFSLLTADTDWQQVVNMLGLPLI
;
A
#
# COMPACT_ATOMS: atom_id res chain seq x y z
N MET A 1 -5.48 50.57 43.49
CA MET A 1 -5.73 49.39 42.62
C MET A 1 -4.83 49.51 41.41
N THR A 2 -3.55 49.18 41.59
CA THR A 2 -2.46 49.52 40.66
C THR A 2 -1.58 48.28 40.45
N ILE A 3 -2.20 47.18 40.00
CA ILE A 3 -1.50 45.88 39.83
C ILE A 3 -1.68 45.30 38.40
N ASN A 4 -2.65 45.75 37.60
CA ASN A 4 -2.93 45.14 36.29
C ASN A 4 -2.10 45.64 35.08
N ASN A 5 -1.15 46.57 35.26
CA ASN A 5 -0.39 47.12 34.10
C ASN A 5 1.01 46.51 33.93
N GLN A 6 1.54 45.78 34.92
CA GLN A 6 2.89 45.16 34.81
C GLN A 6 2.85 43.74 34.23
N GLU A 7 1.72 43.04 34.28
CA GLU A 7 1.59 41.70 33.69
C GLU A 7 1.38 41.75 32.17
N ASN A 8 0.64 42.74 31.65
CA ASN A 8 0.46 42.91 30.20
C ASN A 8 1.77 43.29 29.49
N ILE A 9 2.62 44.13 30.11
CA ILE A 9 3.92 44.53 29.56
C ILE A 9 4.92 43.35 29.57
N LYS A 10 4.80 42.41 30.51
CA LYS A 10 5.59 41.17 30.51
C LYS A 10 5.14 40.21 29.42
N GLN A 11 3.85 40.09 29.15
CA GLN A 11 3.34 39.18 28.12
C GLN A 11 3.65 39.66 26.69
N GLU A 12 3.59 40.98 26.42
CA GLU A 12 3.97 41.53 25.10
C GLU A 12 5.47 41.44 24.82
N ASN A 13 6.33 41.64 25.83
CA ASN A 13 7.78 41.50 25.68
C ASN A 13 8.23 40.03 25.49
N ILE A 14 7.49 39.05 26.03
CA ILE A 14 7.75 37.62 25.80
C ILE A 14 7.32 37.21 24.39
N LYS A 15 6.23 37.80 23.86
CA LYS A 15 5.77 37.53 22.49
C LYS A 15 6.71 38.10 21.43
N GLN A 16 7.22 39.32 21.62
CA GLN A 16 8.22 39.91 20.71
C GLN A 16 9.59 39.22 20.79
N LYS A 17 10.02 38.76 21.98
CA LYS A 17 11.26 37.96 22.10
C LYS A 17 11.15 36.59 21.42
N ASN A 18 9.98 35.96 21.45
CA ASN A 18 9.76 34.67 20.78
C ASN A 18 9.64 34.80 19.27
N GLU A 19 9.02 35.86 18.75
CA GLU A 19 8.98 36.13 17.30
C GLU A 19 10.37 36.46 16.73
N SER A 20 11.20 37.22 17.47
CA SER A 20 12.57 37.54 17.04
C SER A 20 13.57 36.37 17.10
N ASN A 21 13.25 35.30 17.84
CA ASN A 21 14.09 34.10 17.97
C ASN A 21 13.68 32.97 17.02
N ILE A 22 12.46 32.99 16.47
CA ILE A 22 12.01 31.99 15.50
C ILE A 22 12.61 32.31 14.11
N ASP A 23 12.69 33.59 13.73
CA ASP A 23 13.22 34.02 12.42
C ASP A 23 14.75 33.93 12.25
N LYS A 24 15.51 33.65 13.32
CA LYS A 24 16.99 33.50 13.24
C LYS A 24 17.49 32.06 13.21
N SER A 25 16.62 31.06 13.29
CA SER A 25 17.01 29.64 13.29
C SER A 25 16.73 28.89 11.99
N ILE A 26 16.12 29.53 10.98
CA ILE A 26 15.63 28.88 9.75
C ILE A 26 16.52 29.17 8.54
N ASN A 27 17.69 29.81 8.72
CA ASN A 27 18.60 30.11 7.62
C ASN A 27 19.99 29.52 7.86
N ALA A 28 20.08 28.20 7.70
CA ALA A 28 21.34 27.48 7.51
C ALA A 28 21.05 26.23 6.66
N ASP A 29 21.36 26.34 5.36
CA ASP A 29 21.68 25.26 4.41
C ASP A 29 21.08 23.87 4.67
N ALA A 30 19.79 23.68 4.39
CA ALA A 30 19.23 22.36 4.15
C ALA A 30 19.19 22.09 2.63
N LYS A 31 20.36 21.95 2.01
CA LYS A 31 20.45 21.23 0.73
C LYS A 31 19.96 19.80 1.00
N ALA A 32 18.85 19.42 0.40
CA ALA A 32 18.39 18.03 0.38
C ALA A 32 19.56 17.17 -0.15
N THR A 33 20.20 16.45 0.76
CA THR A 33 21.28 15.53 0.42
C THR A 33 20.64 14.37 -0.32
N ILE A 34 20.82 14.34 -1.65
CA ILE A 34 20.55 13.16 -2.45
C ILE A 34 21.51 12.08 -1.94
N VAL A 35 20.98 11.13 -1.18
CA VAL A 35 21.77 10.01 -0.66
C VAL A 35 22.13 9.14 -1.85
N ASN A 36 23.43 9.13 -2.19
CA ASN A 36 24.00 8.35 -3.28
C ASN A 36 23.73 6.84 -3.03
N PRO A 37 23.12 6.09 -3.96
CA PRO A 37 22.82 4.66 -3.79
C PRO A 37 24.06 3.75 -3.67
N ASP A 38 25.26 4.24 -3.97
CA ASP A 38 26.49 3.42 -4.00
C ASP A 38 26.82 2.72 -2.66
N LEU A 39 26.57 3.36 -1.52
CA LEU A 39 26.85 2.74 -0.21
C LEU A 39 25.87 1.60 0.13
N ALA A 40 24.62 1.71 -0.33
CA ALA A 40 23.63 0.65 -0.15
C ALA A 40 23.91 -0.54 -1.08
N LEU A 41 24.40 -0.28 -2.29
CA LEU A 41 24.78 -1.32 -3.26
C LEU A 41 26.00 -2.12 -2.79
N ALA A 42 27.01 -1.45 -2.20
CA ALA A 42 28.17 -2.12 -1.62
C ALA A 42 27.81 -2.96 -0.38
N ALA A 43 26.91 -2.48 0.48
CA ALA A 43 26.42 -3.23 1.64
C ALA A 43 25.60 -4.47 1.23
N ALA A 44 24.79 -4.36 0.16
CA ALA A 44 24.03 -5.48 -0.39
C ALA A 44 24.94 -6.54 -1.05
N ALA A 45 25.99 -6.12 -1.75
CA ALA A 45 26.97 -7.03 -2.36
C ALA A 45 27.75 -7.84 -1.31
N GLN A 46 28.11 -7.23 -0.18
CA GLN A 46 28.77 -7.93 0.92
C GLN A 46 27.84 -8.94 1.61
N ALA A 47 26.57 -8.57 1.81
CA ALA A 47 25.55 -9.47 2.38
C ALA A 47 25.19 -10.67 1.47
N GLN A 48 25.41 -10.56 0.16
CA GLN A 48 25.22 -11.65 -0.80
C GLN A 48 26.40 -12.65 -0.81
N GLN A 49 27.64 -12.19 -0.58
CA GLN A 49 28.80 -13.07 -0.49
C GLN A 49 28.80 -13.89 0.80
N ASP A 50 28.38 -13.29 1.92
CA ASP A 50 28.33 -13.99 3.22
C ASP A 50 27.21 -15.06 3.28
N ASN A 51 26.14 -14.93 2.47
CA ASN A 51 25.04 -15.91 2.40
C ASN A 51 25.26 -17.04 1.38
N ALA A 52 26.16 -16.87 0.41
CA ALA A 52 26.44 -17.88 -0.62
C ALA A 52 27.20 -19.10 -0.05
N ALA A 53 27.98 -18.92 1.03
CA ALA A 53 28.75 -19.99 1.66
C ALA A 53 27.91 -20.95 2.53
N SER A 54 26.63 -20.64 2.79
CA SER A 54 25.78 -21.40 3.73
C SER A 54 24.56 -22.09 3.10
N ASN A 55 24.38 -22.07 1.78
CA ASN A 55 23.10 -22.49 1.16
C ASN A 55 23.20 -23.48 -0.01
N GLU A 56 24.25 -24.30 -0.08
CA GLU A 56 24.38 -25.36 -1.11
C GLU A 56 23.60 -26.67 -0.80
N GLN A 57 22.65 -26.70 0.15
CA GLN A 57 21.99 -27.96 0.54
C GLN A 57 20.46 -28.02 0.54
N ASN A 58 19.72 -26.99 0.09
CA ASN A 58 18.24 -27.01 0.12
C ASN A 58 17.57 -26.90 -1.25
N ASP A 59 18.12 -27.57 -2.25
CA ASP A 59 17.51 -27.70 -3.58
C ASP A 59 16.60 -28.94 -3.64
N LYS A 60 15.54 -28.97 -2.81
CA LYS A 60 14.48 -29.99 -2.90
C LYS A 60 13.08 -29.41 -2.64
N ALA A 61 12.24 -29.60 -3.65
CA ALA A 61 10.78 -29.54 -3.68
C ALA A 61 10.12 -28.14 -3.74
N VAL A 62 9.67 -27.80 -4.95
CA VAL A 62 8.49 -26.94 -5.15
C VAL A 62 7.33 -27.55 -4.33
N PRO A 63 6.69 -26.81 -3.41
CA PRO A 63 5.61 -27.36 -2.62
C PRO A 63 4.46 -27.74 -3.55
N SER A 64 4.15 -29.03 -3.60
CA SER A 64 3.00 -29.57 -4.31
C SER A 64 1.74 -28.83 -3.88
N ILE A 65 0.90 -28.43 -4.84
CA ILE A 65 -0.43 -27.85 -4.60
C ILE A 65 -1.17 -28.81 -3.65
N ALA A 66 -1.29 -28.41 -2.38
CA ALA A 66 -1.92 -29.23 -1.36
C ALA A 66 -3.36 -29.54 -1.80
N ASN A 67 -3.78 -30.80 -1.69
CA ASN A 67 -5.17 -31.19 -1.90
C ASN A 67 -6.10 -30.27 -1.09
N SER A 68 -7.02 -29.60 -1.77
CA SER A 68 -7.98 -28.72 -1.13
C SER A 68 -8.75 -29.50 -0.06
N LYS A 69 -8.77 -28.97 1.17
CA LYS A 69 -9.54 -29.56 2.28
C LYS A 69 -11.05 -29.49 2.06
N VAL A 70 -11.51 -28.63 1.14
CA VAL A 70 -12.92 -28.42 0.86
C VAL A 70 -13.43 -29.50 -0.09
N LYS A 71 -14.41 -30.27 0.38
CA LYS A 71 -14.98 -31.41 -0.38
C LYS A 71 -16.28 -31.09 -1.08
N ASP A 72 -16.99 -30.04 -0.65
CA ASP A 72 -18.32 -29.67 -1.16
C ASP A 72 -18.51 -28.15 -1.20
N ALA A 73 -19.30 -27.67 -2.16
CA ALA A 73 -19.53 -26.24 -2.37
C ALA A 73 -20.30 -25.57 -1.22
N SER A 74 -21.16 -26.31 -0.50
CA SER A 74 -21.89 -25.79 0.65
C SER A 74 -20.99 -25.34 1.80
N GLN A 75 -19.76 -25.86 1.89
CA GLN A 75 -18.78 -25.46 2.91
C GLN A 75 -18.30 -24.01 2.72
N PHE A 76 -18.57 -23.41 1.55
CA PHE A 76 -18.31 -22.00 1.34
C PHE A 76 -19.34 -21.09 2.04
N GLY A 77 -20.52 -21.60 2.38
CA GLY A 77 -21.63 -20.76 2.86
C GLY A 77 -22.03 -19.73 1.82
N LYS A 78 -22.56 -18.60 2.28
CA LYS A 78 -22.96 -17.47 1.44
C LYS A 78 -21.75 -16.60 1.09
N VAL A 79 -21.46 -16.49 -0.20
CA VAL A 79 -20.30 -15.76 -0.74
C VAL A 79 -20.77 -14.45 -1.39
N ALA A 80 -20.20 -13.33 -0.95
CA ALA A 80 -20.33 -12.08 -1.69
C ALA A 80 -19.22 -11.97 -2.73
N VAL A 81 -19.58 -11.83 -4.01
CA VAL A 81 -18.64 -11.43 -5.06
C VAL A 81 -18.70 -9.92 -5.14
N ILE A 82 -17.66 -9.25 -4.62
CA ILE A 82 -17.63 -7.79 -4.57
C ILE A 82 -16.92 -7.23 -5.80
N CYS A 83 -17.62 -6.38 -6.54
CA CYS A 83 -17.17 -5.81 -7.81
C CYS A 83 -17.88 -4.47 -8.09
N GLY A 84 -17.42 -3.75 -9.11
CA GLY A 84 -17.86 -2.40 -9.42
C GLY A 84 -17.09 -1.35 -8.63
N GLY A 85 -17.71 -0.77 -7.60
CA GLY A 85 -17.13 0.33 -6.82
C GLY A 85 -17.05 1.65 -7.58
N SER A 86 -16.30 2.61 -7.04
CA SER A 86 -16.23 4.00 -7.52
C SER A 86 -14.91 4.38 -8.18
N SER A 87 -14.03 3.42 -8.48
CA SER A 87 -12.75 3.68 -9.14
C SER A 87 -12.93 3.93 -10.64
N ASN A 88 -11.85 4.40 -11.29
CA ASN A 88 -11.79 4.53 -12.75
C ASN A 88 -11.79 3.18 -13.48
N GLU A 89 -11.69 2.08 -12.75
CA GLU A 89 -11.61 0.71 -13.28
C GLU A 89 -12.93 -0.06 -13.06
N ARG A 90 -14.01 0.66 -12.73
CA ARG A 90 -15.34 0.09 -12.43
C ARG A 90 -15.83 -0.88 -13.52
N SER A 91 -15.75 -0.51 -14.80
CA SER A 91 -16.24 -1.35 -15.90
C SER A 91 -15.53 -2.71 -15.92
N VAL A 92 -14.19 -2.69 -15.81
CA VAL A 92 -13.36 -3.89 -15.75
C VAL A 92 -13.71 -4.75 -14.53
N SER A 93 -13.99 -4.11 -13.40
CA SER A 93 -14.41 -4.80 -12.18
C SER A 93 -15.77 -5.49 -12.33
N LEU A 94 -16.75 -4.83 -12.97
CA LEU A 94 -18.05 -5.42 -13.25
C LEU A 94 -17.95 -6.63 -14.19
N ASP A 95 -17.17 -6.52 -15.26
CA ASP A 95 -16.97 -7.62 -16.22
C ASP A 95 -16.31 -8.84 -15.53
N SER A 96 -15.26 -8.58 -14.76
CA SER A 96 -14.55 -9.61 -14.00
C SER A 96 -15.45 -10.24 -12.92
N GLY A 97 -16.22 -9.41 -12.21
CA GLY A 97 -17.18 -9.85 -11.19
C GLY A 97 -18.28 -10.74 -11.75
N ALA A 98 -18.82 -10.40 -12.93
CA ALA A 98 -19.82 -11.21 -13.61
C ALA A 98 -19.26 -12.59 -14.01
N ALA A 99 -18.02 -12.63 -14.51
CA ALA A 99 -17.36 -13.89 -14.86
C ALA A 99 -17.12 -14.78 -13.62
N VAL A 100 -16.61 -14.19 -12.53
CA VAL A 100 -16.38 -14.89 -11.25
C VAL A 100 -17.68 -15.41 -10.66
N LEU A 101 -18.72 -14.58 -10.59
CA LEU A 101 -20.02 -14.96 -10.06
C LEU A 101 -20.59 -16.18 -10.80
N LYS A 102 -20.59 -16.11 -12.14
CA LYS A 102 -21.06 -17.22 -12.98
C LYS A 102 -20.23 -18.49 -12.74
N ALA A 103 -18.91 -18.37 -12.61
CA ALA A 103 -18.05 -19.52 -12.35
C ALA A 103 -18.33 -20.17 -10.99
N LEU A 104 -18.52 -19.37 -9.94
CA LEU A 104 -18.86 -19.85 -8.59
C LEU A 104 -20.22 -20.55 -8.56
N GLN A 105 -21.25 -19.92 -9.15
CA GLN A 105 -22.60 -20.48 -9.22
C GLN A 105 -22.64 -21.79 -10.03
N ASN A 106 -21.88 -21.88 -11.14
CA ASN A 106 -21.74 -23.12 -11.91
C ASN A 106 -21.09 -24.27 -11.12
N LYS A 107 -20.39 -23.95 -10.01
CA LYS A 107 -19.82 -24.93 -9.09
C LYS A 107 -20.72 -25.21 -7.87
N GLY A 108 -21.94 -24.66 -7.84
CA GLY A 108 -22.90 -24.86 -6.77
C GLY A 108 -22.63 -24.02 -5.51
N VAL A 109 -21.77 -23.01 -5.59
CA VAL A 109 -21.54 -22.07 -4.48
C VAL A 109 -22.70 -21.07 -4.42
N ASP A 110 -23.22 -20.80 -3.21
CA ASP A 110 -24.20 -19.75 -2.96
C ASP A 110 -23.51 -18.37 -3.04
N ALA A 111 -23.27 -17.91 -4.26
CA ALA A 111 -22.60 -16.66 -4.54
C ALA A 111 -23.59 -15.59 -5.03
N THR A 112 -23.49 -14.39 -4.47
CA THR A 112 -24.30 -13.21 -4.85
C THR A 112 -23.39 -12.03 -5.20
N HIS A 113 -23.80 -11.22 -6.18
CA HIS A 113 -23.12 -9.97 -6.51
C HIS A 113 -23.29 -8.92 -5.41
N PHE A 114 -22.23 -8.19 -5.11
CA PHE A 114 -22.25 -7.06 -4.17
C PHE A 114 -21.49 -5.87 -4.78
N ASP A 115 -22.14 -4.70 -4.88
CA ASP A 115 -21.48 -3.47 -5.35
C ASP A 115 -21.50 -2.42 -4.24
N PRO A 116 -20.33 -2.06 -3.66
CA PRO A 116 -20.27 -1.11 -2.55
C PRO A 116 -20.57 0.33 -2.97
N LYS A 117 -20.69 0.61 -4.27
CA LYS A 117 -21.16 1.91 -4.75
C LYS A 117 -22.67 2.08 -4.53
N ASP A 118 -23.42 1.00 -4.72
CA ASP A 118 -24.88 1.02 -4.76
C ASP A 118 -25.53 0.32 -3.54
N GLN A 119 -24.74 -0.42 -2.76
CA GLN A 119 -25.16 -1.15 -1.56
C GLN A 119 -24.38 -0.69 -0.33
N ASP A 120 -25.02 -0.71 0.83
CA ASP A 120 -24.39 -0.35 2.11
C ASP A 120 -23.38 -1.43 2.50
N ILE A 121 -22.11 -1.04 2.65
CA ILE A 121 -21.00 -1.94 2.99
C ILE A 121 -21.26 -2.77 4.26
N THR A 122 -22.06 -2.28 5.20
CA THR A 122 -22.41 -2.99 6.44
C THR A 122 -23.24 -4.25 6.19
N GLU A 123 -23.91 -4.35 5.04
CA GLU A 123 -24.67 -5.54 4.65
C GLU A 123 -23.78 -6.75 4.38
N LEU A 124 -22.47 -6.56 4.19
CA LEU A 124 -21.51 -7.66 4.06
C LEU A 124 -21.52 -8.60 5.27
N ARG A 125 -21.97 -8.15 6.45
CA ARG A 125 -22.17 -8.99 7.65
C ARG A 125 -23.14 -10.16 7.45
N LYS A 126 -23.95 -10.13 6.39
CA LYS A 126 -24.88 -11.21 6.02
C LYS A 126 -24.19 -12.35 5.25
N PHE A 127 -22.90 -12.23 4.95
CA PHE A 127 -22.13 -13.18 4.14
C PHE A 127 -21.06 -13.87 4.99
N ASP A 128 -20.77 -15.12 4.66
CA ASP A 128 -19.76 -15.93 5.35
C ASP A 128 -18.34 -15.65 4.84
N ARG A 129 -18.21 -15.17 3.60
CA ARG A 129 -16.93 -14.77 2.99
C ARG A 129 -17.11 -13.85 1.80
N VAL A 130 -16.03 -13.20 1.40
CA VAL A 130 -15.98 -12.30 0.26
C VAL A 130 -14.97 -12.78 -0.78
N PHE A 131 -15.40 -12.79 -2.04
CA PHE A 131 -14.50 -12.87 -3.19
C PHE A 131 -14.31 -11.44 -3.71
N ASN A 132 -13.11 -10.88 -3.50
CA ASN A 132 -12.78 -9.52 -3.92
C ASN A 132 -12.37 -9.46 -5.40
N VAL A 133 -13.13 -8.69 -6.19
CA VAL A 133 -12.88 -8.40 -7.61
C VAL A 133 -13.00 -6.88 -7.88
N LEU A 134 -12.91 -6.05 -6.84
CA LEU A 134 -12.79 -4.60 -7.03
C LEU A 134 -11.40 -4.29 -7.60
N HIS A 135 -11.35 -3.39 -8.57
CA HIS A 135 -10.09 -2.88 -9.14
C HIS A 135 -9.84 -1.44 -8.70
N GLY A 136 -8.58 -1.13 -8.42
CA GLY A 136 -8.14 0.19 -8.02
C GLY A 136 -8.46 0.55 -6.57
N ARG A 137 -8.53 1.87 -6.33
CA ARG A 137 -8.71 2.46 -4.99
C ARG A 137 -10.00 1.98 -4.34
N GLY A 138 -9.92 1.69 -3.04
CA GLY A 138 -10.97 1.10 -2.23
C GLY A 138 -10.98 -0.42 -2.22
N GLY A 139 -10.59 -1.08 -3.32
CA GLY A 139 -10.63 -2.54 -3.47
C GLY A 139 -9.27 -3.23 -3.30
N GLU A 140 -8.22 -2.61 -3.83
CA GLU A 140 -6.88 -3.22 -3.93
C GLU A 140 -5.85 -2.53 -3.00
N ASP A 141 -6.23 -1.42 -2.34
CA ASP A 141 -5.35 -0.56 -1.54
C ASP A 141 -5.41 -0.81 -0.03
N GLY A 142 -6.15 -1.84 0.41
CA GLY A 142 -6.27 -2.22 1.82
C GLY A 142 -7.54 -1.72 2.51
N LEU A 143 -8.33 -0.84 1.89
CA LEU A 143 -9.52 -0.25 2.54
C LEU A 143 -10.61 -1.28 2.77
N LEU A 144 -11.05 -1.99 1.72
CA LEU A 144 -12.02 -3.09 1.85
C LEU A 144 -11.49 -4.17 2.80
N GLN A 145 -10.22 -4.53 2.69
CA GLN A 145 -9.58 -5.53 3.55
C GLN A 145 -9.70 -5.14 5.03
N GLY A 146 -9.54 -3.85 5.35
CA GLY A 146 -9.76 -3.31 6.70
C GLY A 146 -11.18 -3.46 7.19
N VAL A 147 -12.17 -3.13 6.34
CA VAL A 147 -13.60 -3.30 6.67
C VAL A 147 -13.91 -4.78 6.94
N LEU A 148 -13.44 -5.68 6.08
CA LEU A 148 -13.69 -7.11 6.21
C LEU A 148 -13.00 -7.71 7.45
N GLN A 149 -11.78 -7.27 7.75
CA GLN A 149 -11.10 -7.67 8.99
C GLN A 149 -11.87 -7.19 10.23
N TRP A 150 -12.40 -5.95 10.21
CA TRP A 150 -13.25 -5.43 11.29
C TRP A 150 -14.56 -6.21 11.45
N PHE A 151 -15.10 -6.74 10.34
CA PHE A 151 -16.30 -7.57 10.36
C PHE A 151 -16.02 -9.05 10.68
N ASN A 152 -14.75 -9.46 10.81
CA ASN A 152 -14.31 -10.85 10.90
C ASN A 152 -14.77 -11.72 9.72
N ILE A 153 -14.80 -11.14 8.52
CA ILE A 153 -15.20 -11.84 7.29
C ILE A 153 -13.94 -12.23 6.50
N PRO A 154 -13.70 -13.52 6.24
CA PRO A 154 -12.57 -13.94 5.42
C PRO A 154 -12.78 -13.51 3.96
N GLN A 155 -11.68 -13.18 3.28
CA GLN A 155 -11.70 -12.74 1.89
C GLN A 155 -10.55 -13.31 1.06
N THR A 156 -10.70 -13.28 -0.25
CA THR A 156 -9.66 -13.69 -1.20
C THR A 156 -8.54 -12.65 -1.33
N GLY A 157 -7.34 -13.11 -1.69
CA GLY A 157 -6.21 -12.24 -2.01
C GLY A 157 -5.41 -11.76 -0.79
N SER A 158 -4.73 -10.63 -0.96
CA SER A 158 -3.84 -10.03 0.04
C SER A 158 -4.60 -9.40 1.22
N GLY A 159 -3.97 -9.39 2.40
CA GLY A 159 -4.45 -8.63 3.55
C GLY A 159 -4.08 -7.14 3.49
N ILE A 160 -4.47 -6.36 4.51
CA ILE A 160 -4.37 -4.89 4.52
C ILE A 160 -2.99 -4.37 4.13
N LEU A 161 -1.94 -4.80 4.85
CA LEU A 161 -0.59 -4.27 4.64
C LEU A 161 -0.05 -4.59 3.24
N ALA A 162 -0.24 -5.84 2.79
CA ALA A 162 0.23 -6.26 1.49
C ALA A 162 -0.51 -5.55 0.35
N SER A 163 -1.82 -5.35 0.47
CA SER A 163 -2.63 -4.56 -0.48
C SER A 163 -2.18 -3.10 -0.52
N ALA A 164 -2.06 -2.44 0.64
CA ALA A 164 -1.63 -1.04 0.71
C ALA A 164 -0.21 -0.82 0.15
N LEU A 165 0.73 -1.71 0.46
CA LEU A 165 2.08 -1.65 -0.10
C LEU A 165 2.07 -1.92 -1.59
N GLY A 166 1.36 -2.96 -2.04
CA GLY A 166 1.31 -3.34 -3.45
C GLY A 166 0.73 -2.25 -4.36
N MET A 167 -0.24 -1.47 -3.87
CA MET A 167 -0.78 -0.33 -4.59
C MET A 167 0.21 0.84 -4.68
N ASP A 168 1.11 1.00 -3.70
CA ASP A 168 2.13 2.04 -3.70
C ASP A 168 3.44 1.55 -4.35
N LYS A 169 3.61 1.92 -5.62
CA LYS A 169 4.79 1.55 -6.41
C LYS A 169 6.11 2.02 -5.80
N VAL A 170 6.14 3.21 -5.20
CA VAL A 170 7.37 3.78 -4.63
C VAL A 170 7.75 3.01 -3.37
N ARG A 171 6.80 2.80 -2.47
CA ARG A 171 7.02 2.04 -1.23
C ARG A 171 7.35 0.59 -1.51
N THR A 172 6.71 -0.03 -2.50
CA THR A 172 7.07 -1.38 -2.97
C THR A 172 8.51 -1.44 -3.45
N LYS A 173 8.94 -0.48 -4.28
CA LYS A 173 10.33 -0.42 -4.78
C LYS A 173 11.34 -0.22 -3.65
N GLN A 174 11.04 0.66 -2.69
CA GLN A 174 11.88 0.87 -1.51
C GLN A 174 11.99 -0.40 -0.66
N LEU A 175 10.89 -1.11 -0.44
CA LEU A 175 10.89 -2.38 0.28
C LEU A 175 11.73 -3.43 -0.46
N TRP A 176 11.59 -3.54 -1.78
CA TRP A 176 12.41 -4.45 -2.59
C TRP A 176 13.89 -4.15 -2.45
N GLN A 177 14.30 -2.88 -2.60
CA GLN A 177 15.69 -2.45 -2.42
C GLN A 177 16.21 -2.78 -1.02
N GLY A 178 15.42 -2.50 0.03
CA GLY A 178 15.76 -2.83 1.41
C GLY A 178 15.92 -4.33 1.68
N CYS A 179 15.23 -5.18 0.91
CA CYS A 179 15.35 -6.64 0.96
C CYS A 179 16.37 -7.21 -0.04
N GLY A 180 17.10 -6.37 -0.79
CA GLY A 180 18.05 -6.83 -1.81
C GLY A 180 17.40 -7.42 -3.08
N LEU A 181 16.11 -7.16 -3.31
CA LEU A 181 15.42 -7.52 -4.53
C LEU A 181 15.62 -6.47 -5.61
N SER A 182 15.87 -6.92 -6.84
CA SER A 182 16.12 -6.03 -7.98
C SER A 182 14.87 -5.26 -8.39
N THR A 183 15.04 -3.97 -8.68
CA THR A 183 14.01 -3.11 -9.28
C THR A 183 14.65 -2.05 -10.16
N ALA A 184 13.95 -1.60 -11.20
CA ALA A 184 14.44 -0.53 -12.06
C ALA A 184 14.72 0.75 -11.24
N PRO A 185 15.84 1.46 -11.50
CA PRO A 185 16.13 2.77 -10.92
C PRO A 185 14.95 3.73 -11.12
N PHE A 186 14.72 4.60 -10.14
CA PHE A 186 13.60 5.53 -10.17
C PHE A 186 13.91 6.80 -9.38
N SER A 187 13.18 7.87 -9.67
CA SER A 187 13.18 9.11 -8.88
C SER A 187 11.74 9.53 -8.61
N LEU A 188 11.47 10.04 -7.40
CA LEU A 188 10.18 10.65 -7.08
C LEU A 188 10.18 12.09 -7.61
N LEU A 189 9.11 12.47 -8.29
CA LEU A 189 8.98 13.78 -8.92
C LEU A 189 7.93 14.62 -8.17
N THR A 190 8.21 15.91 -8.08
CA THR A 190 7.33 16.95 -7.57
C THR A 190 7.28 18.09 -8.60
N ALA A 191 6.40 19.07 -8.39
CA ALA A 191 6.30 20.22 -9.29
C ALA A 191 7.62 20.98 -9.46
N ASP A 192 8.47 20.99 -8.43
CA ASP A 192 9.72 21.74 -8.38
C ASP A 192 10.95 20.89 -8.74
N THR A 193 10.76 19.67 -9.22
CA THR A 193 11.88 18.78 -9.57
C THR A 193 12.63 19.26 -10.80
N ASP A 194 13.97 19.25 -10.74
CA ASP A 194 14.83 19.48 -11.91
C ASP A 194 14.80 18.27 -12.85
N TRP A 195 14.03 18.41 -13.93
CA TRP A 195 13.86 17.38 -14.95
C TRP A 195 15.17 17.03 -15.67
N GLN A 196 16.06 18.01 -15.90
CA GLN A 196 17.33 17.76 -16.58
C GLN A 196 18.25 16.91 -15.70
N GLN A 197 18.26 17.17 -14.40
CA GLN A 197 18.99 16.34 -13.45
C GLN A 197 18.47 14.89 -13.45
N VAL A 198 17.15 14.69 -13.50
CA VAL A 198 16.55 13.35 -13.55
C VAL A 198 16.95 12.62 -14.84
N VAL A 199 16.91 13.29 -15.99
CA VAL A 199 17.34 12.71 -17.27
C VAL A 199 18.83 12.35 -17.25
N ASN A 200 19.68 13.21 -16.67
CA ASN A 200 21.10 12.92 -16.55
C ASN A 200 21.37 11.71 -15.65
N MET A 201 20.53 11.49 -14.62
CA MET A 201 20.66 10.37 -13.68
C MET A 201 20.14 9.05 -14.26
N LEU A 202 18.98 9.06 -14.92
CA LEU A 202 18.27 7.83 -15.31
C LEU A 202 18.37 7.50 -16.81
N GLY A 203 18.77 8.47 -17.64
CA GLY A 203 18.77 8.33 -19.10
C GLY A 203 17.37 8.39 -19.72
N LEU A 204 17.30 8.27 -21.05
CA LEU A 204 16.06 8.15 -21.82
C LEU A 204 16.05 6.81 -22.59
N PRO A 205 14.88 6.21 -22.84
CA PRO A 205 13.53 6.68 -22.48
C PRO A 205 13.15 6.42 -21.01
N LEU A 206 12.15 7.17 -20.51
CA LEU A 206 11.55 7.00 -19.18
C LEU A 206 10.04 6.72 -19.30
N ILE A 207 9.47 6.09 -18.27
CA ILE A 207 8.04 5.84 -18.07
C ILE A 207 7.57 6.63 -16.85
#